data_AF-A0AAW4XS55-F1
#
_entry.id   AF-A0AAW4XS55-F1
#
_cell.length_a   1.000
_cell.length_b   1.000
_cell.length_c   1.000
_cell.angle_alpha   90.00
_cell.angle_beta   90.00
_cell.angle_gamma   90.00
#
_symmetry.space_group_name_H-M   'P 1'
#
loop_
_entity.id
_entity.type
_entity.pdbx_description
1 polymer ?
#
loop_
_entity_poly.entity_id
_entity_poly.type
_entity_poly.pdbx_seq_one_letter_code
_entity_poly.pdbx_strand_id
1 'polypeptide(L)'
;MMMDPDSLPNGGPAFPCDPFIASKPGHESVAKRLAEGMTLRDYFASAAVQGMYANPERKGTCVDAAERAYEVADAMLRARATS
;
A
#
# COMPACT_ATOMS: atom_id res chain seq x y z
N MET A 1 7.79 -19.64 14.81
CA MET A 1 8.51 -18.50 14.19
C MET A 1 7.61 -17.29 14.37
N MET A 2 7.82 -16.51 15.43
CA MET A 2 7.03 -15.31 15.72
C MET A 2 7.45 -14.22 14.72
N MET A 3 6.52 -13.76 13.90
CA MET A 3 6.67 -12.52 13.13
C MET A 3 6.43 -11.37 14.10
N ASP A 4 7.39 -10.46 14.23
CA ASP A 4 7.16 -9.21 14.94
C ASP A 4 5.99 -8.46 14.26
N PRO A 5 4.95 -8.07 15.01
CA PRO A 5 3.68 -7.60 14.45
C PRO A 5 3.74 -6.20 13.80
N ASP A 6 4.87 -5.50 13.86
CA ASP A 6 4.97 -4.07 13.51
C ASP A 6 5.35 -3.73 12.07
N SER A 7 5.64 -4.67 11.17
CA SER A 7 5.94 -4.24 9.79
C SER A 7 5.61 -5.27 8.73
N LEU A 8 4.39 -5.24 8.21
CA LEU A 8 4.25 -5.42 6.77
C LEU A 8 4.89 -4.17 6.14
N PRO A 9 6.06 -4.26 5.47
CA PRO A 9 6.79 -3.08 5.01
C PRO A 9 5.95 -2.16 4.11
N ASN A 10 4.91 -2.71 3.48
CA ASN A 10 4.01 -2.00 2.56
C ASN A 10 2.58 -1.81 3.11
N GLY A 11 2.33 -2.08 4.40
CA GLY A 11 1.03 -1.87 5.06
C GLY A 11 -0.06 -2.90 4.76
N GLY A 12 0.27 -4.00 4.07
CA GLY A 12 -0.67 -5.05 3.68
C GLY A 12 -1.43 -4.73 2.39
N PRO A 13 -2.50 -5.48 2.06
CA PRO A 13 -3.30 -5.24 0.86
C PRO A 13 -4.05 -3.90 0.95
N ALA A 14 -4.11 -3.16 -0.17
CA ALA A 14 -4.77 -1.85 -0.25
C ALA A 14 -6.28 -1.93 0.03
N PHE A 15 -6.91 -3.04 -0.35
CA PHE A 15 -8.34 -3.28 -0.19
C PHE A 15 -8.58 -4.57 0.61
N PRO A 16 -9.71 -4.66 1.32
CA PRO A 16 -10.07 -5.86 2.06
C PRO A 16 -10.11 -7.08 1.13
N CYS A 17 -9.45 -8.17 1.54
CA CYS A 17 -9.65 -9.49 0.95
C CYS A 17 -10.84 -10.15 1.64
N ASP A 18 -11.66 -10.88 0.88
CA ASP A 18 -12.80 -11.62 1.43
C ASP A 18 -12.30 -12.62 2.51
N PRO A 19 -12.69 -12.45 3.78
CA PRO A 19 -12.20 -13.30 4.87
C PRO A 19 -12.71 -14.73 4.76
N PHE A 20 -13.85 -14.95 4.10
CA PHE A 20 -14.43 -16.27 3.88
C PHE A 20 -13.63 -17.09 2.86
N ILE A 21 -12.95 -16.43 1.92
CA ILE A 21 -12.00 -17.06 0.99
C ILE A 21 -10.66 -17.29 1.69
N ALA A 22 -10.18 -16.30 2.45
CA ALA A 22 -8.85 -16.32 3.05
C ALA A 22 -8.69 -17.35 4.19
N SER A 23 -9.78 -17.65 4.91
CA SER A 23 -9.75 -18.52 6.09
C SER A 23 -10.21 -19.96 5.83
N LYS A 24 -10.55 -20.32 4.58
CA LYS A 24 -11.00 -21.68 4.24
C LYS A 24 -9.82 -22.66 4.16
N PRO A 25 -9.85 -23.81 4.85
CA PRO A 25 -8.86 -24.87 4.68
C PRO A 25 -8.80 -25.32 3.21
N GLY A 26 -7.60 -25.40 2.64
CA GLY A 26 -7.38 -25.75 1.23
C GLY A 26 -7.46 -24.58 0.22
N HIS A 27 -7.74 -23.36 0.68
CA HIS A 27 -7.80 -22.14 -0.16
C HIS A 27 -6.61 -21.18 0.05
N GLU A 28 -5.54 -21.63 0.72
CA GLU A 28 -4.35 -20.83 1.01
C GLU A 28 -3.73 -20.20 -0.24
N SER A 29 -3.74 -20.91 -1.37
CA SER A 29 -3.25 -20.40 -2.66
C SER A 29 -4.09 -19.24 -3.18
N VAL A 30 -5.41 -19.27 -2.96
CA VAL A 30 -6.34 -18.20 -3.36
C VAL A 30 -6.17 -16.99 -2.43
N ALA A 31 -6.07 -17.22 -1.13
CA ALA A 31 -5.80 -16.19 -0.13
C ALA A 31 -4.50 -15.44 -0.44
N LYS A 32 -3.43 -16.18 -0.73
CA LYS A 32 -2.13 -15.64 -1.11
C LYS A 32 -2.22 -14.80 -2.39
N ARG A 33 -2.92 -15.31 -3.41
CA ARG A 33 -3.08 -14.63 -4.70
C ARG A 33 -3.91 -13.34 -4.61
N LEU A 34 -4.87 -13.28 -3.67
CA LEU A 34 -5.61 -12.07 -3.37
C LEU A 34 -4.74 -11.04 -2.61
N ALA A 35 -3.86 -11.52 -1.73
CA ALA A 35 -2.89 -10.69 -1.01
C ALA A 35 -1.71 -10.21 -1.88
N GLU A 36 -1.46 -10.83 -3.04
CA GLU A 36 -0.47 -10.41 -4.05
C GLU A 36 -0.90 -9.18 -4.87
N GLY A 37 -2.10 -8.63 -4.62
CA GLY A 37 -2.57 -7.40 -5.25
C GLY A 37 -1.81 -6.14 -4.81
N MET A 38 -2.38 -4.97 -5.13
CA MET A 38 -1.81 -3.66 -4.76
C MET A 38 -1.67 -3.54 -3.23
N THR A 39 -0.52 -3.04 -2.77
CA THR A 39 -0.30 -2.80 -1.34
C THR A 39 -0.87 -1.47 -0.90
N LEU A 40 -1.11 -1.30 0.41
CA LEU A 40 -1.59 -0.02 0.95
C LEU A 40 -0.60 1.13 0.67
N ARG A 41 0.70 0.83 0.65
CA ARG A 41 1.75 1.75 0.22
C ARG A 41 1.52 2.25 -1.20
N ASP A 42 1.27 1.34 -2.14
CA ASP A 42 1.04 1.66 -3.55
C ASP A 42 -0.23 2.51 -3.72
N TYR A 43 -1.27 2.23 -2.93
CA TYR A 43 -2.51 3.00 -2.95
C TYR A 43 -2.30 4.44 -2.48
N PHE A 44 -1.59 4.66 -1.36
CA PHE A 44 -1.25 6.00 -0.91
C PHE A 44 -0.35 6.75 -1.89
N ALA A 45 0.64 6.07 -2.48
CA ALA A 45 1.48 6.66 -3.50
C ALA A 45 0.65 7.09 -4.73
N SER A 46 -0.26 6.24 -5.20
CA SER A 46 -1.17 6.58 -6.31
C SER A 46 -2.03 7.81 -6.02
N ALA A 47 -2.60 7.89 -4.81
CA ALA A 47 -3.39 9.05 -4.38
C ALA A 47 -2.53 10.34 -4.33
N ALA A 48 -1.29 10.25 -3.84
CA ALA A 48 -0.36 11.37 -3.82
C ALA A 48 0.02 11.82 -5.24
N VAL A 49 0.31 10.90 -6.16
CA VAL A 49 0.56 11.20 -7.58
C VAL A 49 -0.65 11.91 -8.19
N GLN A 50 -1.86 11.42 -7.96
CA GLN A 50 -3.07 12.05 -8.48
C GLN A 50 -3.21 13.50 -8.01
N GLY A 51 -2.97 13.77 -6.73
CA GLY A 51 -2.97 15.13 -6.18
C GLY A 51 -1.88 16.02 -6.79
N MET A 52 -0.66 15.50 -6.97
CA MET A 52 0.45 16.24 -7.59
C MET A 52 0.15 16.62 -9.04
N TYR A 53 -0.43 15.70 -9.81
CA TYR A 53 -0.73 15.90 -11.23
C TYR A 53 -2.02 16.68 -11.49
N ALA A 54 -2.87 16.88 -10.48
CA ALA A 54 -3.99 17.80 -10.57
C ALA A 54 -3.55 19.27 -10.68
N ASN A 55 -2.31 19.61 -10.30
CA ASN A 55 -1.75 20.94 -10.46
C ASN A 55 -1.13 21.12 -11.87
N PRO A 56 -1.69 21.96 -12.75
CA PRO A 56 -1.16 22.20 -14.09
C PRO A 56 0.19 22.94 -14.08
N GLU A 57 0.53 23.63 -12.99
CA GLU A 57 1.80 24.33 -12.81
C GLU A 57 2.90 23.45 -12.20
N ARG A 58 2.63 22.15 -12.03
CA ARG A 58 3.60 21.20 -11.48
C ARG A 58 4.91 21.26 -12.27
N LYS A 59 6.01 21.34 -11.52
CA LYS A 59 7.38 21.22 -12.04
C LYS A 59 7.98 19.88 -11.65
N GLY A 60 9.02 19.46 -12.36
CA GLY A 60 9.76 18.23 -12.09
C GLY A 60 9.35 17.06 -12.99
N THR A 61 10.17 16.01 -12.96
CA THR A 61 10.02 14.83 -13.80
C THR A 61 9.03 13.83 -13.20
N CYS A 62 8.56 12.86 -13.99
CA CYS A 62 7.74 11.76 -13.47
C CYS A 62 8.47 10.95 -12.39
N VAL A 63 9.80 10.86 -12.46
CA VAL A 63 10.64 10.22 -11.43
C VAL A 63 10.50 10.97 -10.11
N ASP A 64 10.64 12.30 -10.12
CA ASP A 64 10.53 13.12 -8.90
C ASP A 64 9.14 13.05 -8.25
N ALA A 65 8.09 12.80 -9.04
CA ALA A 65 6.74 12.60 -8.51
C ALA A 65 6.57 11.21 -7.90
N ALA A 66 7.13 10.18 -8.52
CA ALA A 66 7.09 8.82 -7.98
C ALA A 66 7.83 8.75 -6.63
N GLU A 67 9.02 9.33 -6.53
CA GLU A 67 9.81 9.38 -5.29
C GLU A 67 9.04 10.07 -4.16
N ARG A 68 8.55 11.30 -4.40
CA ARG A 68 7.75 12.04 -3.41
C ARG A 68 6.47 11.31 -3.02
N ALA A 69 5.82 10.64 -3.96
CA ALA A 69 4.60 9.90 -3.67
C ALA A 69 4.85 8.73 -2.71
N TYR A 70 5.95 7.99 -2.88
CA TYR A 70 6.33 6.93 -1.95
C TYR A 70 6.80 7.49 -0.60
N GLU A 71 7.45 8.66 -0.55
CA GLU A 71 7.76 9.32 0.73
C GLU A 71 6.50 9.67 1.53
N VAL A 72 5.47 10.20 0.84
CA VAL A 72 4.15 10.47 1.45
C VAL A 72 3.50 9.17 1.91
N ALA A 73 3.52 8.12 1.10
CA ALA A 73 2.97 6.82 1.47
C ALA A 73 3.65 6.24 2.72
N ASP A 74 4.97 6.30 2.80
CA ASP A 74 5.75 5.82 3.94
C ASP A 74 5.45 6.65 5.20
N ALA A 75 5.26 7.97 5.06
CA ALA A 75 4.84 8.83 6.18
C ALA A 75 3.44 8.44 6.71
N MET A 76 2.48 8.14 5.83
CA MET A 76 1.14 7.71 6.21
C MET A 76 1.16 6.34 6.93
N LEU A 77 1.99 5.40 6.47
CA LEU A 77 2.15 4.10 7.13
C LEU A 77 2.75 4.25 8.55
N ARG A 78 3.77 5.11 8.71
CA ARG A 78 4.36 5.39 10.02
C ARG A 78 3.35 6.04 10.97
N ALA A 79 2.56 7.00 10.48
CA ALA A 79 1.51 7.65 11.28
C ALA A 79 0.48 6.62 11.78
N ARG A 80 0.11 5.64 10.94
CA ARG A 80 -0.80 4.56 11.30
C ARG A 80 -0.21 3.58 12.33
N ALA A 81 1.07 3.26 12.22
CA ALA A 81 1.73 2.37 13.18
C ALA A 81 1.86 2.96 14.60
N THR A 82 1.69 4.28 14.73
CA THR A 82 1.80 5.00 16.01
C THR A 82 0.42 5.26 16.66
N SER A 83 -0.68 4.77 16.07
CA SER A 83 -2.06 4.91 16.58
C SER A 83 -2.64 3.57 17.02
#